data_AF-A0A4R6DGH9-F1
#
_entry.id   AF-A0A4R6DGH9-F1
#
_cell.length_a   1.000
_cell.length_b   1.000
_cell.length_c   1.000
_cell.angle_alpha   90.00
_cell.angle_beta   90.00
_cell.angle_gamma   90.00
#
_symmetry.space_group_name_H-M   'P 1'
#
loop_
_entity.id
_entity.type
_entity.pdbx_description
1 polymer ?
#
loop_
_entity_poly.entity_id
_entity_poly.type
_entity_poly.pdbx_seq_one_letter_code
_entity_poly.pdbx_strand_id
1 'polypeptide(L)'
;MRARTAPPVSETGTVERRALILVAAAEEFDRAGYAAATVAGIARAAGVSQGALHFHFPTKLAMALAVIDEQNARTFDVVSHAETSPTAALIAASRSIADLLRTDPIVRAGIRLSLERGEFAAATVSFYEQWIAGIVDVFRLAIASGELRTELSAEQLGATLVPYFTGVQLVSDVRTGRADLSQRVGTMWQVVLGATADPRHRERLLAVAAETFATAD
;
A
#
# COMPACT_ATOMS: atom_id res chain seq x y z
N MET A 1 -27.65 -19.76 45.19
CA MET A 1 -26.42 -19.17 44.65
C MET A 1 -26.56 -19.10 43.13
N ARG A 2 -26.96 -17.93 42.57
CA ARG A 2 -27.21 -17.77 41.13
C ARG A 2 -25.88 -17.52 40.41
N ALA A 3 -25.49 -18.44 39.52
CA ALA A 3 -24.38 -18.24 38.61
C ALA A 3 -24.72 -17.11 37.63
N ARG A 4 -23.93 -16.04 37.63
CA ARG A 4 -23.94 -15.00 36.58
C ARG A 4 -23.25 -15.59 35.36
N THR A 5 -24.02 -16.08 34.39
CA THR A 5 -23.53 -16.36 33.04
C THR A 5 -23.14 -15.03 32.39
N ALA A 6 -21.87 -14.89 32.01
CA ALA A 6 -21.42 -13.79 31.17
C ALA A 6 -22.17 -13.84 29.83
N PRO A 7 -22.55 -12.69 29.24
CA PRO A 7 -23.23 -12.68 27.95
C PRO A 7 -22.31 -13.32 26.88
N PRO A 8 -22.88 -14.03 25.89
CA PRO A 8 -22.08 -14.59 24.81
C PRO A 8 -21.40 -13.44 24.07
N VAL A 9 -20.08 -13.51 23.94
CA VAL A 9 -19.33 -12.57 23.10
C VAL A 9 -19.80 -12.84 21.67
N SER A 10 -20.52 -11.90 21.06
CA SER A 10 -20.93 -12.02 19.67
C SER A 10 -19.68 -12.08 18.78
N GLU A 11 -19.65 -13.00 17.81
CA GLU A 11 -18.58 -13.10 16.81
C GLU A 11 -18.42 -11.76 16.06
N THR A 12 -19.54 -11.11 15.75
CA THR A 12 -19.59 -9.77 15.15
C THR A 12 -18.84 -8.72 15.98
N GLY A 13 -19.07 -8.69 17.31
CA GLY A 13 -18.39 -7.77 18.20
C GLY A 13 -16.90 -8.10 18.42
N THR A 14 -16.47 -9.31 18.09
CA THR A 14 -15.06 -9.73 18.13
C THR A 14 -14.33 -9.24 16.87
N VAL A 15 -14.97 -9.35 15.71
CA VAL A 15 -14.44 -8.85 14.42
C VAL A 15 -14.32 -7.33 14.41
N GLU A 16 -15.37 -6.61 14.85
CA GLU A 16 -15.35 -5.14 14.93
C GLU A 16 -14.24 -4.63 15.85
N ARG A 17 -14.05 -5.25 17.02
CA ARG A 17 -12.97 -4.88 17.95
C ARG A 17 -11.60 -5.15 17.38
N ARG A 18 -11.41 -6.27 16.70
CA ARG A 18 -10.13 -6.58 16.04
C ARG A 18 -9.79 -5.52 14.99
N ALA A 19 -10.76 -5.09 14.19
CA ALA A 19 -10.58 -4.04 13.19
C ALA A 19 -10.25 -2.67 13.82
N LEU A 20 -10.95 -2.28 14.89
CA LEU A 20 -10.66 -1.04 15.64
C LEU A 20 -9.24 -1.02 16.20
N ILE A 21 -8.80 -2.14 16.79
CA ILE A 21 -7.44 -2.27 17.30
C ILE A 21 -6.41 -2.16 16.17
N LEU A 22 -6.70 -2.77 15.01
CA LEU A 22 -5.81 -2.75 13.87
C LEU A 22 -5.62 -1.33 13.31
N VAL A 23 -6.71 -0.55 13.17
CA VAL A 23 -6.66 0.85 12.75
C VAL A 23 -5.88 1.70 13.75
N ALA A 24 -6.16 1.56 15.04
CA ALA A 24 -5.43 2.29 16.08
C ALA A 24 -3.93 1.92 16.12
N ALA A 25 -3.60 0.65 15.88
CA ALA A 25 -2.21 0.21 15.76
C ALA A 25 -1.53 0.84 14.55
N ALA A 26 -2.20 0.85 13.39
CA ALA A 26 -1.70 1.49 12.19
C ALA A 26 -1.45 2.99 12.39
N GLU A 27 -2.38 3.73 12.97
CA GLU A 27 -2.18 5.16 13.27
C GLU A 27 -0.99 5.41 14.19
N GLU A 28 -0.81 4.59 15.22
CA GLU A 28 0.31 4.72 16.14
C GLU A 28 1.65 4.35 15.47
N PHE A 29 1.69 3.31 14.64
CA PHE A 29 2.88 2.92 13.87
C PHE A 29 3.22 3.94 12.78
N ASP A 30 2.22 4.46 12.07
CA ASP A 30 2.37 5.52 11.07
C ASP A 30 2.94 6.80 11.70
N ARG A 31 2.50 7.15 12.91
CA ARG A 31 2.98 8.33 13.64
C ARG A 31 4.38 8.12 14.24
N ALA A 32 4.55 7.07 15.04
CA ALA A 32 5.72 6.91 15.91
C ALA A 32 6.78 5.94 15.36
N GLY A 33 6.43 5.10 14.39
CA GLY A 33 7.23 3.94 13.99
C GLY A 33 7.09 2.79 14.99
N TYR A 34 7.58 1.60 14.62
CA TYR A 34 7.38 0.41 15.44
C TYR A 34 8.03 0.54 16.82
N ALA A 35 9.28 1.01 16.87
CA ALA A 35 10.06 1.05 18.12
C ALA A 35 9.40 1.92 19.20
N ALA A 36 8.94 3.12 18.82
CA ALA A 36 8.35 4.08 19.76
C ALA A 36 6.86 3.84 20.05
N ALA A 37 6.15 3.11 19.20
CA ALA A 37 4.75 2.74 19.44
C ALA A 37 4.61 1.86 20.70
N THR A 38 3.58 2.15 21.50
CA THR A 38 3.32 1.43 22.77
C THR A 38 1.97 0.73 22.75
N VAL A 39 1.92 -0.49 23.31
CA VAL A 39 0.68 -1.27 23.49
C VAL A 39 -0.37 -0.48 24.29
N ALA A 40 0.07 0.31 25.27
CA ALA A 40 -0.79 1.20 26.05
C ALA A 40 -1.38 2.35 25.23
N GLY A 41 -0.59 2.93 24.31
CA GLY A 41 -1.06 3.96 23.38
C GLY A 41 -2.12 3.40 22.44
N ILE A 42 -1.84 2.24 21.84
CA ILE A 42 -2.75 1.56 20.90
C ILE A 42 -4.06 1.19 21.60
N ALA A 43 -4.02 0.57 22.78
CA ALA A 43 -5.24 0.20 23.52
C ALA A 43 -6.12 1.42 23.81
N ARG A 44 -5.49 2.54 24.19
CA ARG A 44 -6.19 3.80 24.48
C ARG A 44 -6.82 4.41 23.24
N ALA A 45 -6.09 4.44 22.13
CA ALA A 45 -6.61 4.93 20.84
C ALA A 45 -7.77 4.06 20.33
N ALA A 46 -7.69 2.74 20.49
CA ALA A 46 -8.75 1.80 20.13
C ALA A 46 -9.95 1.81 21.10
N GLY A 47 -9.87 2.50 22.25
CA GLY A 47 -10.93 2.51 23.26
C GLY A 47 -11.14 1.16 23.96
N VAL A 48 -10.11 0.31 24.04
CA VAL A 48 -10.17 -1.02 24.66
C VAL A 48 -9.19 -1.16 25.82
N SER A 49 -9.39 -2.18 26.67
CA SER A 49 -8.39 -2.54 27.68
C SER A 49 -7.20 -3.25 27.05
N GLN A 50 -6.02 -3.17 27.68
CA GLN A 50 -4.85 -3.93 27.21
C GLN A 50 -5.11 -5.44 27.20
N GLY A 51 -5.89 -5.96 28.16
CA GLY A 51 -6.27 -7.37 28.18
C GLY A 51 -7.12 -7.77 26.97
N ALA A 52 -8.09 -6.94 26.59
CA ALA A 52 -8.89 -7.16 25.37
C ALA A 52 -8.04 -7.06 24.10
N LEU A 53 -7.09 -6.13 24.06
CA LEU A 53 -6.16 -6.01 22.95
C LEU A 53 -5.24 -7.24 22.83
N HIS A 54 -4.67 -7.73 23.93
CA HIS A 54 -3.81 -8.92 23.95
C HIS A 54 -4.56 -10.20 23.57
N PHE A 55 -5.87 -10.26 23.83
CA PHE A 55 -6.71 -11.36 23.37
C PHE A 55 -6.76 -11.46 21.84
N HIS A 56 -6.81 -10.32 21.13
CA HIS A 56 -6.81 -10.30 19.67
C HIS A 56 -5.41 -10.36 19.06
N PHE A 57 -4.45 -9.69 19.70
CA PHE A 57 -3.07 -9.60 19.23
C PHE A 57 -2.10 -9.83 20.40
N PRO A 58 -1.55 -11.05 20.52
CA PRO A 58 -0.73 -11.42 21.69
C PRO A 58 0.49 -10.50 21.91
N THR A 59 1.08 -9.97 20.84
CA THR A 59 2.29 -9.13 20.89
C THR A 59 2.16 -7.89 20.00
N LYS A 60 2.99 -6.87 20.28
CA LYS A 60 3.12 -5.69 19.40
C LYS A 60 3.57 -6.10 17.98
N LEU A 61 4.45 -7.10 17.89
CA LEU A 61 4.88 -7.68 16.62
C LEU A 61 3.69 -8.27 15.84
N ALA A 62 2.78 -9.01 16.51
CA ALA A 62 1.59 -9.57 15.87
C ALA A 62 0.65 -8.48 15.33
N MET A 63 0.56 -7.31 15.98
CA MET A 63 -0.20 -6.17 15.46
C MET A 63 0.48 -5.60 14.21
N ALA A 64 1.79 -5.38 14.26
CA ALA A 64 2.54 -4.82 13.15
C ALA A 64 2.49 -5.72 11.90
N LEU A 65 2.65 -7.04 12.07
CA LEU A 65 2.50 -8.02 10.99
C LEU A 65 1.08 -7.99 10.41
N ALA A 66 0.05 -7.92 11.26
CA ALA A 66 -1.33 -7.83 10.79
C ALA A 66 -1.62 -6.51 10.03
N VAL A 67 -0.96 -5.42 10.39
CA VAL A 67 -1.06 -4.15 9.63
C VAL A 67 -0.40 -4.29 8.26
N ILE A 68 0.77 -4.94 8.18
CA ILE A 68 1.44 -5.24 6.90
C ILE A 68 0.53 -6.13 6.04
N ASP A 69 -0.02 -7.20 6.59
CA ASP A 69 -0.90 -8.12 5.85
C ASP A 69 -2.16 -7.42 5.31
N GLU A 70 -2.80 -6.58 6.13
CA GLU A 70 -3.97 -5.80 5.72
C GLU A 70 -3.62 -4.74 4.67
N GLN A 71 -2.47 -4.07 4.80
CA GLN A 71 -1.98 -3.15 3.76
C GLN A 71 -1.78 -3.90 2.44
N ASN A 72 -1.17 -5.08 2.48
CA ASN A 72 -0.94 -5.90 1.29
C ASN A 72 -2.26 -6.26 0.60
N ALA A 73 -3.27 -6.68 1.35
CA ALA A 73 -4.60 -7.00 0.82
C ALA A 73 -5.24 -5.78 0.13
N ARG A 74 -5.29 -4.63 0.79
CA ARG A 74 -5.87 -3.39 0.22
C ARG A 74 -5.16 -2.92 -1.03
N THR A 75 -3.84 -3.10 -1.06
CA THR A 75 -3.03 -2.67 -2.20
C THR A 75 -3.17 -3.66 -3.36
N PHE A 76 -3.36 -4.96 -3.09
CA PHE A 76 -3.63 -5.94 -4.15
C PHE A 76 -5.01 -5.74 -4.79
N ASP A 77 -6.03 -5.40 -4.00
CA ASP A 77 -7.39 -5.17 -4.51
C ASP A 77 -7.47 -4.03 -5.54
N VAL A 78 -6.62 -2.99 -5.42
CA VAL A 78 -6.59 -1.88 -6.39
C VAL A 78 -5.93 -2.23 -7.72
N VAL A 79 -5.25 -3.37 -7.83
CA VAL A 79 -4.66 -3.89 -9.08
C VAL A 79 -5.71 -4.68 -9.90
N SER A 80 -6.95 -4.80 -9.40
CA SER A 80 -8.02 -5.58 -10.03
C SER A 80 -8.62 -4.92 -11.30
N HIS A 81 -8.28 -5.54 -12.43
CA HIS A 81 -8.75 -5.49 -13.82
C HIS A 81 -10.09 -4.76 -14.12
N ALA A 82 -10.01 -3.50 -14.53
CA ALA A 82 -11.05 -2.83 -15.32
C ALA A 82 -10.53 -2.21 -16.63
N GLU A 83 -9.21 -2.20 -16.85
CA GLU A 83 -8.59 -1.54 -17.99
C GLU A 83 -8.27 -2.52 -19.12
N THR A 84 -8.60 -2.15 -20.36
CA THR A 84 -8.25 -2.92 -21.56
C THR A 84 -6.78 -2.76 -21.97
N SER A 85 -6.08 -1.75 -21.43
CA SER A 85 -4.68 -1.46 -21.70
C SER A 85 -3.82 -1.86 -20.48
N PRO A 86 -2.82 -2.76 -20.64
CA PRO A 86 -1.92 -3.15 -19.56
C PRO A 86 -1.19 -1.95 -18.95
N THR A 87 -0.73 -1.02 -19.78
CA THR A 87 -0.03 0.17 -19.27
C THR A 87 -0.99 1.11 -18.53
N ALA A 88 -2.21 1.30 -19.03
CA ALA A 88 -3.23 2.09 -18.34
C ALA A 88 -3.61 1.49 -16.98
N ALA A 89 -3.67 0.15 -16.88
CA ALA A 89 -3.93 -0.55 -15.63
C ALA A 89 -2.90 -0.20 -14.54
N LEU A 90 -1.60 -0.18 -14.88
CA LEU A 90 -0.55 0.20 -13.92
C LEU A 90 -0.61 1.69 -13.54
N ILE A 91 -0.95 2.56 -14.48
CA ILE A 91 -1.14 4.00 -14.23
C ILE A 91 -2.28 4.20 -13.22
N ALA A 92 -3.43 3.58 -13.48
CA ALA A 92 -4.60 3.64 -12.61
C ALA A 92 -4.33 3.04 -11.22
N ALA A 93 -3.70 1.86 -11.16
CA ALA A 93 -3.32 1.25 -9.88
C ALA A 93 -2.39 2.16 -9.07
N SER A 94 -1.40 2.79 -9.72
CA SER A 94 -0.50 3.75 -9.05
C SER A 94 -1.26 4.95 -8.48
N ARG A 95 -2.32 5.41 -9.15
CA ARG A 95 -3.17 6.49 -8.66
C ARG A 95 -3.98 6.06 -7.43
N SER A 96 -4.62 4.90 -7.50
CA SER A 96 -5.38 4.34 -6.38
C SER A 96 -4.50 4.15 -5.13
N ILE A 97 -3.27 3.67 -5.31
CA ILE A 97 -2.30 3.53 -4.20
C ILE A 97 -1.88 4.90 -3.67
N ALA A 98 -1.64 5.89 -4.54
CA ALA A 98 -1.35 7.25 -4.12
C ALA A 98 -2.49 7.86 -3.30
N ASP A 99 -3.75 7.62 -3.69
CA ASP A 99 -4.92 8.10 -2.94
C ASP A 99 -5.06 7.39 -1.58
N LEU A 100 -4.88 6.07 -1.53
CA LEU A 100 -4.83 5.30 -0.28
C LEU A 100 -3.73 5.83 0.65
N LEU A 101 -2.56 6.17 0.13
CA LEU A 101 -1.48 6.73 0.95
C LEU A 101 -1.83 8.09 1.58
N ARG A 102 -2.79 8.83 1.02
CA ARG A 102 -3.27 10.08 1.64
C ARG A 102 -4.36 9.85 2.68
N THR A 103 -5.19 8.84 2.51
CA THR A 103 -6.44 8.68 3.30
C THR A 103 -6.39 7.52 4.29
N ASP A 104 -5.59 6.49 4.02
CA ASP A 104 -5.62 5.22 4.74
C ASP A 104 -4.40 5.04 5.66
N PRO A 105 -4.57 5.10 7.00
CA PRO A 105 -3.47 4.92 7.95
C PRO A 105 -2.86 3.52 7.88
N ILE A 106 -3.63 2.48 7.51
CA ILE A 106 -3.10 1.12 7.39
C ILE A 106 -2.11 1.03 6.25
N VAL A 107 -2.42 1.65 5.11
CA VAL A 107 -1.51 1.65 3.96
C VAL A 107 -0.23 2.43 4.27
N ARG A 108 -0.34 3.61 4.91
CA ARG A 108 0.85 4.36 5.34
C ARG A 108 1.71 3.59 6.34
N ALA A 109 1.09 3.03 7.37
CA ALA A 109 1.78 2.25 8.39
C ALA A 109 2.47 1.02 7.81
N GLY A 110 1.79 0.26 6.94
CA GLY A 110 2.35 -0.93 6.28
C GLY A 110 3.62 -0.61 5.49
N ILE A 111 3.58 0.45 4.67
CA ILE A 111 4.78 0.90 3.91
C ILE A 111 5.88 1.43 4.83
N ARG A 112 5.54 2.14 5.91
CA ARG A 112 6.55 2.60 6.87
C ARG A 112 7.24 1.42 7.55
N LEU A 113 6.44 0.46 8.05
CA LEU A 113 6.93 -0.75 8.71
C LEU A 113 7.75 -1.61 7.75
N SER A 114 7.40 -1.65 6.46
CA SER A 114 8.13 -2.46 5.47
C SER A 114 9.55 -1.96 5.19
N LEU A 115 9.82 -0.69 5.49
CA LEU A 115 11.14 -0.06 5.37
C LEU A 115 11.96 -0.16 6.65
N GLU A 116 11.36 -0.55 7.78
CA GLU A 116 12.08 -0.77 9.03
C GLU A 116 12.87 -2.09 8.96
N ARG A 117 14.16 -2.04 9.28
CA ARG A 117 15.03 -3.23 9.29
C ARG A 117 14.78 -4.08 10.53
N GLY A 118 14.99 -5.40 10.41
CA GLY A 118 14.96 -6.32 11.54
C GLY A 118 13.78 -7.29 11.49
N GLU A 119 12.90 -7.26 12.49
CA GLU A 119 11.84 -8.25 12.73
C GLU A 119 10.87 -8.46 11.55
N PHE A 120 10.77 -7.49 10.64
CA PHE A 120 9.86 -7.51 9.49
C PHE A 120 10.47 -8.01 8.19
N ALA A 121 11.80 -8.11 8.10
CA ALA A 121 12.51 -8.27 6.83
C ALA A 121 12.01 -9.46 5.99
N ALA A 122 11.71 -10.60 6.61
CA ALA A 122 11.22 -11.77 5.90
C ALA A 122 9.82 -11.57 5.33
N ALA A 123 8.90 -11.00 6.12
CA ALA A 123 7.52 -10.74 5.69
C ALA A 123 7.49 -9.72 4.55
N THR A 124 8.32 -8.68 4.64
CA THR A 124 8.36 -7.60 3.66
C THR A 124 9.00 -8.05 2.35
N VAL A 125 10.07 -8.86 2.39
CA VAL A 125 10.71 -9.40 1.19
C VAL A 125 9.72 -10.24 0.39
N SER A 126 9.02 -11.19 1.04
CA SER A 126 8.05 -12.04 0.35
C SER A 126 6.91 -11.23 -0.32
N PHE A 127 6.44 -10.18 0.36
CA PHE A 127 5.45 -9.28 -0.22
C PHE A 127 5.99 -8.53 -1.44
N TYR A 128 7.17 -7.90 -1.32
CA TYR A 128 7.77 -7.18 -2.45
C TYR A 128 8.03 -8.10 -3.65
N GLU A 129 8.45 -9.35 -3.42
CA GLU A 129 8.63 -10.34 -4.49
C GLU A 129 7.31 -10.64 -5.22
N GLN A 130 6.22 -10.89 -4.49
CA GLN A 130 4.90 -11.13 -5.07
C GLN A 130 4.37 -9.90 -5.83
N TRP A 131 4.54 -8.73 -5.23
CA TRP A 131 4.13 -7.46 -5.81
C TRP A 131 4.88 -7.15 -7.10
N ILE A 132 6.21 -7.29 -7.09
CA ILE A 132 7.05 -7.10 -8.26
C ILE A 132 6.68 -8.11 -9.33
N ALA A 133 6.46 -9.39 -8.98
CA ALA A 133 6.04 -10.40 -9.95
C ALA A 133 4.75 -10.00 -10.69
N GLY A 134 3.73 -9.51 -9.96
CA GLY A 134 2.50 -9.01 -10.58
C GLY A 134 2.73 -7.84 -11.54
N ILE A 135 3.57 -6.87 -11.17
CA ILE A 135 3.92 -5.75 -12.06
C ILE A 135 4.70 -6.22 -13.28
N VAL A 136 5.62 -7.19 -13.11
CA VAL A 136 6.38 -7.79 -14.21
C VAL A 136 5.43 -8.43 -15.21
N ASP A 137 4.41 -9.16 -14.76
CA ASP A 137 3.41 -9.75 -15.64
C ASP A 137 2.66 -8.69 -16.47
N VAL A 138 2.30 -7.56 -15.86
CA VAL A 138 1.66 -6.47 -16.60
C VAL A 138 2.62 -5.83 -17.62
N PHE A 139 3.90 -5.67 -17.29
CA PHE A 139 4.91 -5.20 -18.26
C PHE A 139 5.13 -6.19 -19.41
N ARG A 140 5.09 -7.50 -19.16
CA ARG A 140 5.14 -8.52 -20.22
C ARG A 140 3.97 -8.34 -21.19
N LEU A 141 2.75 -8.11 -20.67
CA LEU A 141 1.58 -7.85 -21.50
C LEU A 141 1.69 -6.53 -22.28
N ALA A 142 2.21 -5.48 -21.65
CA ALA A 142 2.41 -4.17 -22.29
C ALA A 142 3.43 -4.23 -23.44
N ILE A 143 4.50 -5.02 -23.29
CA ILE A 143 5.48 -5.29 -24.35
C ILE A 143 4.86 -6.17 -25.45
N ALA A 144 4.18 -7.26 -25.07
CA ALA A 144 3.58 -8.20 -26.02
C ALA A 144 2.47 -7.56 -26.88
N SER A 145 1.70 -6.63 -26.31
CA SER A 145 0.69 -5.84 -27.02
C SER A 145 1.28 -4.74 -27.91
N GLY A 146 2.58 -4.43 -27.76
CA GLY A 146 3.26 -3.38 -28.50
C GLY A 146 3.04 -1.97 -27.96
N GLU A 147 2.41 -1.81 -26.78
CA GLU A 147 2.28 -0.51 -26.10
C GLU A 147 3.64 0.05 -25.70
N LEU A 148 4.56 -0.82 -25.30
CA LEU A 148 5.92 -0.48 -24.92
C LEU A 148 6.94 -1.01 -25.94
N ARG A 149 7.94 -0.20 -26.24
CA ARG A 149 9.13 -0.54 -27.05
C ARG A 149 10.37 -0.04 -26.32
N THR A 150 11.15 -0.96 -25.77
CA THR A 150 12.35 -0.68 -24.98
C THR A 150 13.32 -1.86 -25.03
N GLU A 151 14.60 -1.61 -24.76
CA GLU A 151 15.63 -2.64 -24.61
C GLU A 151 15.61 -3.31 -23.22
N LEU A 152 14.82 -2.76 -22.29
CA LEU A 152 14.67 -3.32 -20.93
C LEU A 152 13.72 -4.52 -20.93
N SER A 153 14.07 -5.56 -20.18
CA SER A 153 13.16 -6.68 -19.93
C SER A 153 12.02 -6.27 -19.01
N ALA A 154 10.91 -7.04 -19.03
CA ALA A 154 9.79 -6.81 -18.11
C ALA A 154 10.22 -6.93 -16.65
N GLU A 155 11.15 -7.82 -16.34
CA GLU A 155 11.75 -8.01 -15.00
C GLU A 155 12.51 -6.75 -14.57
N GLN A 156 13.31 -6.16 -15.47
CA GLN A 156 14.03 -4.92 -15.18
C GLN A 156 13.07 -3.75 -14.95
N LEU A 157 12.00 -3.65 -15.74
CA LEU A 157 10.97 -2.63 -15.56
C LEU A 157 10.22 -2.79 -14.23
N GLY A 158 9.77 -4.01 -13.90
CA GLY A 158 9.04 -4.28 -12.66
C GLY A 158 9.89 -4.07 -11.40
N ALA A 159 11.14 -4.52 -11.42
CA ALA A 159 12.10 -4.29 -10.33
C ALA A 159 12.46 -2.80 -10.14
N THR A 160 12.23 -1.95 -11.15
CA THR A 160 12.53 -0.51 -11.09
C THR A 160 11.31 0.34 -10.70
N LEU A 161 10.12 -0.01 -11.18
CA LEU A 161 8.91 0.80 -10.96
C LEU A 161 8.57 0.91 -9.46
N VAL A 162 8.66 -0.20 -8.71
CA VAL A 162 8.31 -0.24 -7.28
C VAL A 162 9.25 0.64 -6.43
N PRO A 163 10.59 0.54 -6.53
CA PRO A 163 11.49 1.47 -5.86
C PRO A 163 11.28 2.92 -6.27
N TYR A 164 10.99 3.19 -7.55
CA TYR A 164 10.75 4.57 -8.02
C TYR A 164 9.51 5.16 -7.35
N PHE A 165 8.37 4.45 -7.37
CA PHE A 165 7.15 4.87 -6.68
C PHE A 165 7.38 5.04 -5.17
N THR A 166 8.10 4.10 -4.55
CA THR A 166 8.44 4.15 -3.12
C THR A 166 9.24 5.42 -2.79
N GLY A 167 10.26 5.74 -3.60
CA GLY A 167 11.05 6.95 -3.42
C GLY A 167 10.22 8.23 -3.59
N VAL A 168 9.35 8.27 -4.60
CA VAL A 168 8.44 9.40 -4.84
C VAL A 168 7.53 9.65 -3.63
N GLN A 169 6.89 8.61 -3.10
CA GLN A 169 5.96 8.78 -1.98
C GLN A 169 6.67 9.14 -0.68
N LEU A 170 7.85 8.59 -0.41
CA LEU A 170 8.64 8.94 0.77
C LEU A 170 9.07 10.41 0.75
N VAL A 171 9.57 10.88 -0.38
CA VAL A 171 10.01 12.28 -0.51
C VAL A 171 8.82 13.23 -0.44
N SER A 172 7.68 12.87 -1.03
CA SER A 172 6.43 13.64 -0.93
C SER A 172 5.91 13.71 0.51
N ASP A 173 5.97 12.61 1.26
CA ASP A 173 5.62 12.58 2.69
C ASP A 173 6.46 13.55 3.51
N VAL A 174 7.79 13.48 3.37
CA VAL A 174 8.72 14.36 4.10
C VAL A 174 8.52 15.83 3.75
N ARG A 175 8.20 16.16 2.49
CA ARG A 175 8.12 17.55 2.04
C ARG A 175 6.76 18.19 2.25
N THR A 176 5.68 17.43 2.09
CA THR A 176 4.31 17.97 1.99
C THR A 176 3.27 17.14 2.73
N GLY A 177 3.66 16.10 3.47
CA GLY A 177 2.72 15.14 4.04
C GLY A 177 1.89 14.44 2.96
N ARG A 178 2.49 14.18 1.80
CA ARG A 178 1.86 13.59 0.60
C ARG A 178 0.81 14.47 -0.09
N ALA A 179 0.73 15.76 0.22
CA ALA A 179 -0.19 16.67 -0.46
C ALA A 179 0.10 16.78 -1.97
N ASP A 180 1.37 16.70 -2.37
CA ASP A 180 1.79 16.75 -3.78
C ASP A 180 1.94 15.35 -4.43
N LEU A 181 1.57 14.27 -3.73
CA LEU A 181 1.90 12.90 -4.16
C LEU A 181 1.33 12.55 -5.54
N SER A 182 0.05 12.83 -5.77
CA SER A 182 -0.60 12.52 -7.05
C SER A 182 0.14 13.17 -8.23
N GLN A 183 0.46 14.46 -8.11
CA GLN A 183 1.23 15.19 -9.12
C GLN A 183 2.61 14.53 -9.37
N ARG A 184 3.32 14.15 -8.30
CA ARG A 184 4.65 13.54 -8.41
C ARG A 184 4.61 12.16 -9.07
N VAL A 185 3.61 11.36 -8.77
CA VAL A 185 3.39 10.05 -9.43
C VAL A 185 3.03 10.25 -10.91
N GLY A 186 2.26 11.30 -11.25
CA GLY A 186 2.03 11.69 -12.63
C GLY A 186 3.32 12.02 -13.38
N THR A 187 4.21 12.82 -12.79
CA THR A 187 5.54 13.11 -13.37
C THR A 187 6.40 11.84 -13.50
N MET A 188 6.37 10.94 -12.52
CA MET A 188 7.05 9.65 -12.58
C MET A 188 6.60 8.86 -13.83
N TRP A 189 5.29 8.78 -14.08
CA TRP A 189 4.74 8.11 -15.27
C TRP A 189 5.11 8.80 -16.58
N GLN A 190 5.16 10.14 -16.63
CA GLN A 190 5.65 10.87 -17.80
C GLN A 190 7.10 10.46 -18.15
N VAL A 191 7.96 10.30 -17.15
CA VAL A 191 9.35 9.85 -17.34
C VAL A 191 9.39 8.41 -17.84
N VAL A 192 8.64 7.50 -17.19
CA VAL A 192 8.58 6.08 -17.59
C VAL A 192 8.10 5.94 -19.04
N LEU A 193 6.97 6.55 -19.38
CA LEU A 193 6.39 6.46 -20.72
C LEU A 193 7.25 7.16 -21.78
N GLY A 194 7.91 8.26 -21.44
CA GLY A 194 8.86 8.92 -22.35
C GLY A 194 10.00 7.99 -22.77
N ALA A 195 10.48 7.15 -21.85
CA ALA A 195 11.56 6.21 -22.08
C ALA A 195 11.12 4.88 -22.71
N THR A 196 9.89 4.41 -22.44
CA THR A 196 9.48 3.03 -22.78
C THR A 196 8.33 2.91 -23.75
N ALA A 197 7.48 3.93 -23.93
CA ALA A 197 6.31 3.81 -24.80
C ALA A 197 6.71 3.74 -26.28
N ASP A 198 6.10 2.81 -27.02
CA ASP A 198 6.21 2.75 -28.47
C ASP A 198 5.70 4.07 -29.08
N PRO A 199 6.41 4.68 -30.06
CA PRO A 199 6.01 5.96 -30.64
C PRO A 199 4.55 6.02 -31.11
N ARG A 200 3.98 4.89 -31.54
CA ARG A 200 2.58 4.80 -32.00
C ARG A 200 1.55 4.95 -30.88
N HIS A 201 1.93 4.68 -29.64
CA HIS A 201 1.04 4.71 -28.47
C HIS A 201 1.40 5.81 -27.46
N ARG A 202 2.59 6.41 -27.57
CA ARG A 202 3.14 7.36 -26.60
C ARG A 202 2.20 8.52 -26.29
N GLU A 203 1.66 9.19 -27.29
CA GLU A 203 0.77 10.34 -27.09
C GLU A 203 -0.48 9.96 -26.29
N ARG A 204 -1.15 8.86 -26.69
CA ARG A 204 -2.31 8.31 -25.98
C ARG A 204 -1.98 7.95 -24.53
N LEU A 205 -0.87 7.25 -24.29
CA LEU A 205 -0.49 6.81 -22.94
C LEU A 205 -0.11 7.99 -22.04
N LEU A 206 0.56 9.01 -22.57
CA LEU A 206 0.85 10.25 -21.83
C LEU A 206 -0.43 11.01 -21.49
N ALA A 207 -1.43 11.03 -22.38
CA ALA A 207 -2.74 11.60 -22.10
C ALA A 207 -3.45 10.85 -20.97
N VAL A 208 -3.48 9.51 -21.00
CA VAL A 208 -4.04 8.68 -19.92
C VAL A 208 -3.38 8.99 -18.58
N ALA A 209 -2.04 9.09 -18.54
CA ALA A 209 -1.33 9.47 -17.32
C ALA A 209 -1.70 10.89 -16.86
N ALA A 210 -1.75 11.85 -17.77
CA ALA A 210 -2.11 13.23 -17.45
C ALA A 210 -3.54 13.34 -16.88
N GLU A 211 -4.51 12.64 -17.48
CA GLU A 211 -5.90 12.61 -17.03
C GLU A 211 -6.04 11.92 -15.66
N THR A 212 -5.35 10.79 -15.47
CA THR A 212 -5.39 10.03 -14.21
C THR A 212 -4.83 10.82 -13.03
N PHE A 213 -3.80 11.64 -13.28
CA PHE A 213 -3.12 12.44 -12.26
C PHE A 213 -3.49 13.93 -12.31
N ALA A 214 -4.46 14.31 -13.14
CA ALA A 214 -5.08 15.63 -13.05
C ALA A 214 -5.75 15.76 -11.68
N THR A 215 -5.50 16.87 -11.01
CA THR A 215 -6.02 17.17 -9.67
C THR A 215 -7.54 17.06 -9.65
N ALA A 216 -8.07 16.06 -8.94
CA ALA A 216 -9.34 16.21 -8.25
C ALA A 216 -9.00 16.93 -6.95
N ASP A 217 -9.29 18.23 -6.92
CA ASP A 217 -9.26 19.05 -5.71
C ASP A 217 -10.16 18.43 -4.61
#